data_AF-A0A5V6PZI2-F1
#
_entry.id   AF-A0A5V6PZI2-F1
#
_cell.length_a   1.000
_cell.length_b   1.000
_cell.length_c   1.000
_cell.angle_alpha   90.00
_cell.angle_beta   90.00
_cell.angle_gamma   90.00
#
_symmetry.space_group_name_H-M   'P 1'
#
loop_
_entity.id
_entity.type
_entity.pdbx_description
1 polymer ?
#
loop_
_entity_poly.entity_id
_entity_poly.type
_entity_poly.pdbx_seq_one_letter_code
_entity_poly.pdbx_strand_id
1 'polypeptide(L)'
;MFYLALLLILSHLIVDFYTQSKSMVERKSGLRGKKAAVVAHVVHAGEHYLAFLLSLTIWFYLMGGNIFIFAYPVLYTGTAYAFIHLVIDGMKEKLKNKYPKRDLLFFVSDQIIHFSTIILLIVFIQSFEIMKFNLIKHDHIKGMANFAIVVCGLLILLRPVSLFVEKFLNMAMAETKITHIKVTKSHISRMLEDNLKEKLNTLMDSASCAPSDANTAFTDYRKRAEIIVMEIPKVDINIESKMAFSSNKGGQWIGFVERVMIFTFFIYGQFTAIAAMMAIKTAFRFNDLKDDNDSHRSEYIMLGTFVSLFMTFLISLIIKHYISVNEMVKFLDSVIKPFM
;
A
#
# COMPACT_ATOMS: atom_id res chain seq x y z
N MET A 1 -14.23 -10.97 24.72
CA MET A 1 -14.54 -9.92 23.73
C MET A 1 -13.32 -9.39 23.00
N PHE A 2 -12.20 -9.08 23.67
CA PHE A 2 -10.97 -8.65 22.97
C PHE A 2 -10.51 -9.61 21.85
N TYR A 3 -10.43 -10.92 22.13
CA TYR A 3 -10.05 -11.92 21.12
C TYR A 3 -11.01 -12.00 19.92
N LEU A 4 -12.31 -11.80 20.17
CA LEU A 4 -13.30 -11.72 19.10
C LEU A 4 -13.02 -10.51 18.23
N ALA A 5 -12.83 -9.33 18.84
CA ALA A 5 -12.50 -8.11 18.12
C ALA A 5 -11.28 -8.31 17.21
N LEU A 6 -10.22 -8.92 17.74
CA LEU A 6 -9.00 -9.19 16.98
C LEU A 6 -9.26 -10.10 15.77
N LEU A 7 -10.01 -11.20 15.94
CA LEU A 7 -10.35 -12.12 14.84
C LEU A 7 -11.23 -11.47 13.77
N LEU A 8 -12.15 -10.58 14.15
CA LEU A 8 -13.03 -9.86 13.23
C LEU A 8 -12.29 -8.75 12.47
N ILE A 9 -11.39 -8.02 13.16
CA ILE A 9 -10.54 -7.00 12.54
C ILE A 9 -9.59 -7.66 11.54
N LEU A 10 -8.95 -8.78 11.93
CA LEU A 10 -8.03 -9.51 11.05
C LEU A 10 -8.74 -10.04 9.80
N SER A 11 -9.94 -10.62 9.95
CA SER A 11 -10.68 -11.14 8.81
C SER A 11 -11.15 -10.03 7.87
N HIS A 12 -11.66 -8.91 8.41
CA HIS A 12 -12.00 -7.74 7.62
C HIS A 12 -10.79 -7.21 6.83
N LEU A 13 -9.64 -7.04 7.49
CA LEU A 13 -8.40 -6.57 6.88
C LEU A 13 -7.94 -7.46 5.72
N ILE A 14 -7.98 -8.78 5.90
CA ILE A 14 -7.61 -9.73 4.85
C ILE A 14 -8.56 -9.58 3.65
N VAL A 15 -9.86 -9.56 3.88
CA VAL A 15 -10.84 -9.52 2.80
C VAL A 15 -10.79 -8.20 2.01
N ASP A 16 -10.82 -7.06 2.69
CA ASP A 16 -10.82 -5.74 2.05
C ASP A 16 -9.53 -5.48 1.27
N PHE A 17 -8.37 -5.88 1.82
CA PHE A 17 -7.09 -5.42 1.28
C PHE A 17 -6.31 -6.47 0.52
N TYR A 18 -6.44 -7.75 0.87
CA TYR A 18 -5.60 -8.81 0.32
C TYR A 18 -6.36 -9.69 -0.67
N THR A 19 -7.60 -10.05 -0.37
CA THR A 19 -8.45 -10.85 -1.26
C THR A 19 -9.05 -9.98 -2.36
N GLN A 20 -9.38 -8.72 -2.07
CA GLN A 20 -9.88 -7.79 -3.06
C GLN A 20 -8.82 -7.44 -4.12
N SER A 21 -9.05 -7.88 -5.37
CA SER A 21 -8.14 -7.63 -6.50
C SER A 21 -8.42 -6.30 -7.20
N LYS A 22 -7.43 -5.75 -7.91
CA LYS A 22 -7.59 -4.55 -8.77
C LYS A 22 -8.70 -4.72 -9.81
N SER A 23 -8.77 -5.90 -10.42
CA SER A 23 -9.84 -6.30 -11.36
C SER A 23 -11.24 -6.22 -10.71
N MET A 24 -11.37 -6.63 -9.45
CA MET A 24 -12.63 -6.54 -8.72
C MET A 24 -13.01 -5.07 -8.46
N VAL A 25 -12.05 -4.22 -8.07
CA VAL A 25 -12.27 -2.77 -7.89
C VAL A 25 -12.76 -2.13 -9.20
N GLU A 26 -12.13 -2.43 -10.33
CA GLU A 26 -12.53 -1.92 -11.65
C GLU A 26 -13.92 -2.39 -12.09
N ARG A 27 -14.32 -3.60 -11.68
CA ARG A 27 -15.69 -4.08 -11.92
C ARG A 27 -16.69 -3.33 -11.06
N LYS A 28 -16.37 -3.09 -9.78
CA LYS A 28 -17.24 -2.35 -8.83
C LYS A 28 -17.53 -0.93 -9.31
N SER A 29 -16.56 -0.27 -9.96
CA SER A 29 -16.74 1.11 -10.45
C SER A 29 -17.79 1.27 -11.56
N GLY A 30 -18.24 0.17 -12.17
CA GLY A 30 -19.28 0.20 -13.20
C GLY A 30 -18.75 0.32 -14.63
N LEU A 31 -17.42 0.36 -14.82
CA LEU A 31 -16.78 0.44 -16.14
C LEU A 31 -17.15 -0.73 -17.06
N ARG A 32 -17.42 -1.91 -16.49
CA ARG A 32 -17.85 -3.13 -17.22
C ARG A 32 -19.37 -3.32 -17.26
N GLY A 33 -20.14 -2.28 -16.91
CA GLY A 33 -21.60 -2.29 -16.88
C GLY A 33 -22.21 -2.61 -15.51
N LYS A 34 -23.48 -2.19 -15.33
CA LYS A 34 -24.19 -2.26 -14.03
C LYS A 34 -24.28 -3.67 -13.46
N LYS A 35 -24.57 -4.69 -14.30
CA LYS A 35 -24.66 -6.09 -13.85
C LYS A 35 -23.32 -6.58 -13.30
N ALA A 36 -22.22 -6.29 -13.99
CA ALA A 36 -20.89 -6.70 -13.57
C ALA A 36 -20.46 -6.06 -12.25
N ALA A 37 -20.87 -4.80 -12.02
CA ALA A 37 -20.64 -4.08 -10.77
C ALA A 37 -21.43 -4.69 -9.60
N VAL A 38 -22.72 -4.97 -9.78
CA VAL A 38 -23.55 -5.59 -8.74
C VAL A 38 -22.98 -6.96 -8.36
N VAL A 39 -22.62 -7.79 -9.34
CA VAL A 39 -22.01 -9.10 -9.06
C VAL A 39 -20.70 -8.94 -8.29
N ALA A 40 -19.86 -7.96 -8.64
CA ALA A 40 -18.60 -7.75 -7.92
C ALA A 40 -18.81 -7.33 -6.47
N HIS A 41 -19.79 -6.46 -6.19
CA HIS A 41 -20.15 -6.09 -4.81
C HIS A 41 -20.70 -7.28 -4.02
N VAL A 42 -21.58 -8.08 -4.62
CA VAL A 42 -22.18 -9.26 -3.96
C VAL A 42 -21.13 -10.33 -3.68
N VAL A 43 -20.24 -10.61 -4.62
CA VAL A 43 -19.14 -11.58 -4.42
C VAL A 43 -18.27 -11.14 -3.25
N HIS A 44 -17.88 -9.87 -3.21
CA HIS A 44 -17.04 -9.34 -2.15
C HIS A 44 -17.75 -9.35 -0.78
N ALA A 45 -19.02 -8.97 -0.72
CA ALA A 45 -19.82 -9.12 0.50
C ALA A 45 -19.94 -10.58 0.95
N GLY A 46 -19.96 -11.53 0.00
CA GLY A 46 -19.88 -12.97 0.28
C GLY A 46 -18.55 -13.40 0.88
N GLU A 47 -17.42 -12.85 0.40
CA GLU A 47 -16.10 -13.07 1.01
C GLU A 47 -16.08 -12.58 2.48
N HIS A 48 -16.68 -11.41 2.74
CA HIS A 48 -16.83 -10.89 4.10
C HIS A 48 -17.72 -11.77 4.97
N TYR A 49 -18.86 -12.21 4.45
CA TYR A 49 -19.76 -13.13 5.15
C TYR A 49 -19.02 -14.39 5.60
N LEU A 50 -18.31 -15.05 4.68
CA LEU A 50 -17.58 -16.29 4.95
C LEU A 50 -16.45 -16.08 5.95
N ALA A 51 -15.66 -15.00 5.79
CA ALA A 51 -14.55 -14.72 6.70
C ALA A 51 -15.04 -14.34 8.10
N PHE A 52 -16.13 -13.59 8.21
CA PHE A 52 -16.76 -13.24 9.48
C PHE A 52 -17.36 -14.46 10.17
N LEU A 53 -18.06 -15.31 9.41
CA LEU A 53 -18.62 -16.58 9.89
C LEU A 53 -17.54 -17.50 10.45
N LEU A 54 -16.41 -17.61 9.74
CA LEU A 54 -15.26 -18.40 10.18
C LEU A 54 -14.67 -17.84 11.48
N SER A 55 -14.41 -16.53 11.55
CA SER A 55 -13.89 -15.88 12.76
C SER A 55 -14.80 -16.08 13.98
N LEU A 56 -16.12 -15.93 13.80
CA LEU A 56 -17.09 -16.17 14.86
C LEU A 56 -17.10 -17.63 15.30
N THR A 57 -17.11 -18.56 14.35
CA THR A 57 -17.10 -20.01 14.65
C THR A 57 -15.86 -20.40 15.45
N ILE A 58 -14.68 -19.91 15.05
CA ILE A 58 -13.43 -20.11 15.79
C ILE A 58 -13.56 -19.53 17.20
N TRP A 59 -14.06 -18.30 17.32
CA TRP A 59 -14.20 -17.66 18.63
C TRP A 59 -15.15 -18.44 19.55
N PHE A 60 -16.33 -18.82 19.08
CA PHE A 60 -17.30 -19.58 19.86
C PHE A 60 -16.79 -20.96 20.28
N TYR A 61 -16.07 -21.64 19.39
CA TYR A 61 -15.42 -22.90 19.71
C TYR A 61 -14.38 -22.73 20.84
N LEU A 62 -13.53 -21.69 20.76
CA LEU A 62 -12.52 -21.40 21.78
C LEU A 62 -13.11 -21.03 23.14
N MET A 63 -14.31 -20.42 23.14
CA MET A 63 -15.03 -20.10 24.38
C MET A 63 -15.76 -21.31 24.98
N GLY A 64 -15.77 -22.47 24.31
CA GLY A 64 -16.41 -23.69 24.79
C GLY A 64 -17.91 -23.76 24.53
N GLY A 65 -18.34 -23.12 23.44
CA GLY A 65 -19.74 -23.08 23.06
C GLY A 65 -20.28 -24.38 22.45
N ASN A 66 -21.53 -24.72 22.75
CA ASN A 66 -22.32 -25.75 22.06
C ASN A 66 -22.84 -25.28 20.68
N ILE A 67 -22.38 -25.93 19.61
CA ILE A 67 -22.65 -25.55 18.22
C ILE A 67 -24.12 -25.24 17.88
N PHE A 68 -25.08 -25.94 18.49
CA PHE A 68 -26.50 -25.74 18.22
C PHE A 68 -27.04 -24.42 18.77
N ILE A 69 -26.54 -23.99 19.92
CA ILE A 69 -26.92 -22.71 20.56
C ILE A 69 -26.25 -21.54 19.84
N PHE A 70 -25.02 -21.75 19.36
CA PHE A 70 -24.24 -20.70 18.71
C PHE A 70 -24.56 -20.48 17.23
N ALA A 71 -25.14 -21.47 16.55
CA ALA A 71 -25.44 -21.35 15.13
C ALA A 71 -26.32 -20.12 14.82
N TYR A 72 -27.34 -19.84 15.64
CA TYR A 72 -28.24 -18.71 15.40
C TYR A 72 -27.55 -17.34 15.53
N PRO A 73 -26.88 -16.98 16.65
CA PRO A 73 -26.16 -15.72 16.75
C PRO A 73 -25.08 -15.57 15.68
N VAL A 74 -24.36 -16.65 15.34
CA VAL A 74 -23.30 -16.65 14.34
C VAL A 74 -23.83 -16.32 12.94
N LEU A 75 -24.85 -17.03 12.50
CA LEU A 75 -25.45 -16.83 11.18
C LEU A 75 -26.11 -15.45 11.08
N TYR A 76 -26.90 -15.07 12.08
CA TYR A 76 -27.59 -13.78 12.09
C TYR A 76 -26.61 -12.60 12.02
N THR A 77 -25.59 -12.59 12.88
CA THR A 77 -24.63 -11.49 12.92
C THR A 77 -23.71 -11.46 11.70
N GLY A 78 -23.34 -12.62 11.17
CA GLY A 78 -22.61 -12.71 9.90
C GLY A 78 -23.42 -12.14 8.73
N THR A 79 -24.70 -12.50 8.61
CA THR A 79 -25.57 -11.96 7.55
C THR A 79 -25.77 -10.46 7.70
N ALA A 80 -26.00 -9.98 8.93
CA ALA A 80 -26.11 -8.55 9.20
C ALA A 80 -24.85 -7.78 8.80
N TYR A 81 -23.66 -8.30 9.15
CA TYR A 81 -22.37 -7.71 8.77
C TYR A 81 -22.22 -7.61 7.25
N ALA A 82 -22.45 -8.72 6.54
CA ALA A 82 -22.31 -8.76 5.08
C ALA A 82 -23.28 -7.80 4.36
N PHE A 83 -24.50 -7.67 4.88
CA PHE A 83 -25.48 -6.72 4.35
C PHE A 83 -25.03 -5.26 4.57
N ILE A 84 -24.58 -4.92 5.79
CA ILE A 84 -24.09 -3.59 6.11
C ILE A 84 -22.85 -3.25 5.25
N HIS A 85 -21.92 -4.19 5.10
CA HIS A 85 -20.74 -4.04 4.23
C HIS A 85 -21.15 -3.75 2.79
N LEU A 86 -22.05 -4.57 2.21
CA LEU A 86 -22.56 -4.37 0.85
C LEU A 86 -23.12 -2.96 0.63
N VAL A 87 -23.87 -2.44 1.61
CA VAL A 87 -24.45 -1.09 1.57
C VAL A 87 -23.36 -0.03 1.61
N ILE A 88 -22.42 -0.11 2.56
CA ILE A 88 -21.32 0.86 2.70
C ILE A 88 -20.48 0.89 1.43
N ASP A 89 -20.08 -0.27 0.95
CA ASP A 89 -19.18 -0.42 -0.19
C ASP A 89 -19.83 0.11 -1.48
N GLY A 90 -21.13 -0.15 -1.66
CA GLY A 90 -21.92 0.41 -2.75
C GLY A 90 -22.15 1.91 -2.65
N MET A 91 -22.36 2.45 -1.44
CA MET A 91 -22.49 3.89 -1.20
C MET A 91 -21.18 4.63 -1.47
N LYS A 92 -20.06 4.09 -0.99
CA LYS A 92 -18.71 4.62 -1.23
C LYS A 92 -18.43 4.75 -2.72
N GLU A 93 -18.68 3.70 -3.50
CA GLU A 93 -18.36 3.70 -4.93
C GLU A 93 -19.19 4.76 -5.69
N LYS A 94 -20.47 4.91 -5.35
CA LYS A 94 -21.32 5.99 -5.91
C LYS A 94 -20.78 7.38 -5.57
N LEU A 95 -20.37 7.60 -4.31
CA LEU A 95 -19.84 8.89 -3.86
C LEU A 95 -18.48 9.20 -4.50
N LYS A 96 -17.61 8.20 -4.64
CA LYS A 96 -16.31 8.32 -5.31
C LYS A 96 -16.46 8.71 -6.77
N ASN A 97 -17.40 8.07 -7.49
CA ASN A 97 -17.69 8.42 -8.88
C ASN A 97 -18.26 9.84 -9.01
N LYS A 98 -19.02 10.33 -8.01
CA LYS A 98 -19.55 11.70 -7.99
C LYS A 98 -18.50 12.75 -7.65
N TYR A 99 -17.55 12.44 -6.76
CA TYR A 99 -16.54 13.38 -6.26
C TYR A 99 -15.11 12.79 -6.30
N PRO A 100 -14.52 12.55 -7.48
CA PRO A 100 -13.25 11.84 -7.61
C PRO A 100 -12.06 12.54 -6.93
N LYS A 101 -12.11 13.87 -6.76
CA LYS A 101 -11.05 14.64 -6.06
C LYS A 101 -10.97 14.34 -4.56
N ARG A 102 -11.98 13.71 -3.96
CA ARG A 102 -12.06 13.41 -2.51
C ARG A 102 -11.79 11.93 -2.19
N ASP A 103 -11.04 11.23 -3.05
CA ASP A 103 -10.77 9.79 -2.90
C ASP A 103 -10.12 9.41 -1.56
N LEU A 104 -9.20 10.24 -1.04
CA LEU A 104 -8.61 10.02 0.30
C LEU A 104 -9.68 10.06 1.40
N LEU A 105 -10.57 11.05 1.36
CA LEU A 105 -11.62 11.21 2.38
C LEU A 105 -12.57 10.01 2.38
N PHE A 106 -13.00 9.55 1.19
CA PHE A 106 -13.87 8.38 1.09
C PHE A 106 -13.16 7.11 1.56
N PHE A 107 -11.88 6.95 1.25
CA PHE A 107 -11.09 5.83 1.76
C PHE A 107 -11.00 5.83 3.29
N VAL A 108 -10.71 6.96 3.94
CA VAL A 108 -10.62 7.03 5.40
C VAL A 108 -11.99 6.83 6.05
N SER A 109 -13.03 7.46 5.50
CA SER A 109 -14.41 7.35 6.02
C SER A 109 -14.90 5.91 5.96
N ASP A 110 -14.61 5.21 4.86
CA ASP A 110 -14.93 3.79 4.67
C ASP A 110 -14.33 2.91 5.77
N GLN A 111 -13.04 3.09 6.08
CA GLN A 111 -12.37 2.31 7.12
C GLN A 111 -12.92 2.60 8.52
N ILE A 112 -13.27 3.86 8.81
CA ILE A 112 -13.89 4.25 10.09
C ILE A 112 -15.28 3.61 10.23
N ILE A 113 -16.10 3.66 9.18
CA ILE A 113 -17.45 3.09 9.22
C ILE A 113 -17.37 1.57 9.39
N HIS A 114 -16.53 0.87 8.63
CA HIS A 114 -16.36 -0.58 8.77
C HIS A 114 -15.88 -0.96 10.18
N PHE A 115 -14.88 -0.29 10.71
CA PHE A 115 -14.41 -0.53 12.07
C PHE A 115 -15.51 -0.29 13.12
N SER A 116 -16.29 0.78 12.95
CA SER A 116 -17.43 1.08 13.82
C SER A 116 -18.50 -0.01 13.75
N THR A 117 -18.78 -0.56 12.56
CA THR A 117 -19.73 -1.66 12.40
C THR A 117 -19.27 -2.93 13.11
N ILE A 118 -17.97 -3.24 13.06
CA ILE A 118 -17.40 -4.38 13.80
C ILE A 118 -17.60 -4.19 15.30
N ILE A 119 -17.32 -3.00 15.83
CA ILE A 119 -17.53 -2.70 17.27
C ILE A 119 -19.01 -2.86 17.65
N LEU A 120 -19.93 -2.29 16.87
CA LEU A 120 -21.37 -2.39 17.12
C LEU A 120 -21.84 -3.85 17.11
N LEU A 121 -21.34 -4.66 16.19
CA LEU A 121 -21.65 -6.08 16.12
C LEU A 121 -21.10 -6.85 17.32
N ILE A 122 -19.93 -6.51 17.84
CA ILE A 122 -19.39 -7.12 19.06
C ILE A 122 -20.27 -6.80 20.27
N VAL A 123 -20.70 -5.54 20.40
CA VAL A 123 -21.64 -5.13 21.47
C VAL A 123 -22.96 -5.88 21.34
N PHE A 124 -23.47 -6.03 20.12
CA PHE A 124 -24.67 -6.82 19.86
C PHE A 124 -24.48 -8.30 20.19
N ILE A 125 -23.33 -8.90 19.86
CA ILE A 125 -23.00 -10.29 20.22
C ILE A 125 -23.00 -10.48 21.75
N GLN A 126 -22.51 -9.48 22.49
CA GLN A 126 -22.51 -9.51 23.96
C GLN A 126 -23.94 -9.49 24.55
N SER A 127 -24.93 -8.97 23.83
CA SER A 127 -26.32 -8.93 24.29
C SER A 127 -27.01 -10.28 24.27
N PHE A 128 -26.53 -11.22 23.45
CA PHE A 128 -26.98 -12.59 23.59
C PHE A 128 -26.45 -13.09 24.94
N GLU A 129 -27.36 -13.53 25.82
CA GLU A 129 -27.02 -14.13 27.13
C GLU A 129 -26.39 -15.50 26.91
N ILE A 130 -25.24 -15.52 26.26
CA ILE A 130 -24.67 -16.77 25.84
C ILE A 130 -23.93 -17.35 27.04
N MET A 131 -24.63 -18.27 27.71
CA MET A 131 -24.28 -19.00 28.92
C MET A 131 -22.77 -19.05 29.21
N LYS A 132 -22.39 -18.43 30.34
CA LYS A 132 -21.18 -18.63 31.14
C LYS A 132 -20.13 -19.52 30.46
N PHE A 133 -19.42 -18.94 29.50
CA PHE A 133 -18.34 -19.63 28.82
C PHE A 133 -17.25 -20.02 29.82
N ASN A 134 -16.92 -21.31 29.85
CA ASN A 134 -15.71 -21.78 30.52
C ASN A 134 -14.58 -21.79 29.48
N LEU A 135 -13.59 -20.92 29.66
CA LEU A 135 -12.46 -20.79 28.73
C LEU A 135 -11.69 -22.11 28.65
N ILE A 136 -11.69 -22.78 27.48
CA ILE A 136 -11.16 -24.15 27.36
C ILE A 136 -9.62 -24.19 27.49
N LYS A 137 -8.87 -23.14 27.11
CA LYS A 137 -7.39 -23.11 27.17
C LYS A 137 -6.81 -21.69 27.32
N HIS A 138 -6.67 -21.20 28.56
CA HIS A 138 -6.31 -19.81 28.81
C HIS A 138 -4.93 -19.38 28.26
N ASP A 139 -3.92 -20.26 28.35
CA ASP A 139 -2.53 -19.86 28.04
C ASP A 139 -2.20 -19.89 26.53
N HIS A 140 -2.68 -20.90 25.79
CA HIS A 140 -2.50 -20.93 24.34
C HIS A 140 -3.26 -19.81 23.62
N ILE A 141 -4.44 -19.43 24.13
CA ILE A 141 -5.25 -18.34 23.55
C ILE A 141 -4.51 -16.99 23.62
N LYS A 142 -3.83 -16.70 24.75
CA LYS A 142 -3.02 -15.49 24.88
C LYS A 142 -1.88 -15.44 23.88
N GLY A 143 -1.18 -16.55 23.72
CA GLY A 143 -0.13 -16.73 22.72
C GLY A 143 -0.58 -16.45 21.29
N MET A 144 -1.66 -17.13 20.88
CA MET A 144 -2.28 -16.96 19.56
C MET A 144 -2.74 -15.52 19.33
N ALA A 145 -3.27 -14.86 20.35
CA ALA A 145 -3.69 -13.47 20.25
C ALA A 145 -2.51 -12.51 20.04
N ASN A 146 -1.41 -12.67 20.77
CA ASN A 146 -0.21 -11.87 20.54
C ASN A 146 0.33 -12.03 19.12
N PHE A 147 0.36 -13.27 18.62
CA PHE A 147 0.73 -13.54 17.23
C PHE A 147 -0.21 -12.85 16.24
N ALA A 148 -1.53 -12.97 16.44
CA ALA A 148 -2.52 -12.33 15.59
C ALA A 148 -2.44 -10.79 15.63
N ILE A 149 -2.10 -10.18 16.78
CA ILE A 149 -1.85 -8.73 16.89
C ILE A 149 -0.66 -8.33 16.00
N VAL A 150 0.46 -9.06 16.06
CA VAL A 150 1.64 -8.79 15.21
C VAL A 150 1.28 -8.90 13.72
N VAL A 151 0.58 -9.98 13.35
CA VAL A 151 0.11 -10.19 11.97
C VAL A 151 -0.81 -9.05 11.52
N CYS A 152 -1.76 -8.62 12.36
CA CYS A 152 -2.61 -7.46 12.06
C CYS A 152 -1.77 -6.21 11.79
N GLY A 153 -0.80 -5.91 12.66
CA GLY A 153 0.10 -4.78 12.50
C GLY A 153 0.83 -4.79 11.16
N LEU A 154 1.46 -5.92 10.82
CA LEU A 154 2.16 -6.09 9.54
C LEU A 154 1.23 -5.94 8.34
N LEU A 155 0.05 -6.56 8.37
CA LEU A 155 -0.92 -6.46 7.28
C LEU A 155 -1.42 -5.02 7.08
N ILE A 156 -1.67 -4.28 8.16
CA ILE A 156 -2.06 -2.86 8.08
C ILE A 156 -0.95 -2.02 7.43
N LEU A 157 0.30 -2.26 7.80
CA LEU A 157 1.45 -1.54 7.25
C LEU A 157 1.69 -1.84 5.78
N LEU A 158 1.47 -3.09 5.36
CA LEU A 158 1.78 -3.53 4.01
C LEU A 158 0.77 -3.05 2.97
N ARG A 159 -0.54 -3.04 3.24
CA ARG A 159 -1.53 -2.59 2.24
C ARG A 159 -2.32 -1.33 2.60
N PRO A 160 -3.10 -1.28 3.69
CA PRO A 160 -3.87 -0.09 4.05
C PRO A 160 -3.03 1.19 4.11
N VAL A 161 -1.88 1.15 4.81
CA VAL A 161 -0.98 2.32 4.90
C VAL A 161 -0.40 2.68 3.54
N SER A 162 -0.05 1.70 2.72
CA SER A 162 0.45 1.94 1.36
C SER A 162 -0.58 2.66 0.49
N LEU A 163 -1.84 2.21 0.52
CA LEU A 163 -2.94 2.84 -0.20
C LEU A 163 -3.26 4.23 0.37
N PHE A 164 -3.17 4.41 1.68
CA PHE A 164 -3.32 5.71 2.32
C PHE A 164 -2.25 6.69 1.82
N VAL A 165 -0.97 6.30 1.86
CA VAL A 165 0.15 7.14 1.40
C VAL A 165 -0.01 7.45 -0.09
N GLU A 166 -0.39 6.47 -0.92
CA GLU A 166 -0.66 6.68 -2.35
C GLU A 166 -1.78 7.71 -2.57
N LYS A 167 -2.92 7.57 -1.88
CA LYS A 167 -4.05 8.49 -1.98
C LYS A 167 -3.71 9.89 -1.44
N PHE A 168 -2.94 9.96 -0.36
CA PHE A 168 -2.46 11.20 0.22
C PHE A 168 -1.54 11.95 -0.75
N LEU A 169 -0.57 11.25 -1.36
CA LEU A 169 0.30 11.82 -2.37
C LEU A 169 -0.47 12.26 -3.60
N ASN A 170 -1.41 11.45 -4.09
CA ASN A 170 -2.25 11.82 -5.23
C ASN A 170 -3.08 13.08 -4.94
N MET A 171 -3.58 13.25 -3.72
CA MET A 171 -4.28 14.46 -3.29
C MET A 171 -3.33 15.66 -3.25
N ALA A 172 -2.15 15.51 -2.64
CA ALA A 172 -1.14 16.57 -2.55
C ALA A 172 -0.60 17.00 -3.92
N MET A 173 -0.43 16.05 -4.85
CA MET A 173 0.04 16.28 -6.22
C MET A 173 -1.07 16.71 -7.18
N ALA A 174 -2.36 16.61 -6.80
CA ALA A 174 -3.47 16.95 -7.68
C ALA A 174 -3.45 18.44 -8.10
N GLU A 175 -2.85 19.30 -7.28
CA GLU A 175 -2.70 20.73 -7.55
C GLU A 175 -1.48 21.06 -8.44
N THR A 176 -0.54 20.13 -8.57
CA THR A 176 0.77 20.34 -9.20
C THR A 176 1.07 19.39 -10.35
N LYS A 177 0.06 18.71 -10.94
CA LYS A 177 0.27 17.80 -12.08
C LYS A 177 1.01 18.51 -13.20
N ILE A 178 2.32 18.24 -13.29
CA ILE A 178 3.18 18.61 -14.39
C ILE A 178 2.65 17.83 -15.60
N THR A 179 1.83 18.47 -16.44
CA THR A 179 1.26 17.86 -17.65
C THR A 179 2.31 17.67 -18.73
N HIS A 180 3.45 18.36 -18.62
CA HIS A 180 4.49 18.39 -19.64
C HIS A 180 5.88 18.36 -19.03
N ILE A 181 6.74 17.46 -19.51
CA ILE A 181 8.16 17.46 -19.16
C ILE A 181 8.81 18.59 -19.96
N LYS A 182 9.29 19.65 -19.29
CA LYS A 182 10.03 20.73 -19.94
C LYS A 182 11.40 20.22 -20.37
N VAL A 183 11.65 20.08 -21.67
CA VAL A 183 12.98 19.70 -22.14
C VAL A 183 13.95 20.86 -21.90
N THR A 184 14.90 20.71 -20.97
CA THR A 184 15.90 21.75 -20.67
C THR A 184 17.07 21.70 -21.66
N LYS A 185 17.80 22.81 -21.80
CA LYS A 185 19.00 22.88 -22.65
C LYS A 185 20.04 21.80 -22.29
N SER A 186 20.16 21.42 -21.02
CA SER A 186 21.09 20.37 -20.58
C SER A 186 20.66 18.96 -21.02
N HIS A 187 19.35 18.66 -21.04
CA HIS A 187 18.83 17.39 -21.54
C HIS A 187 19.16 17.20 -23.01
N ILE A 188 18.94 18.24 -23.81
CA ILE A 188 19.26 18.23 -25.25
C ILE A 188 20.77 18.10 -25.46
N SER A 189 21.57 18.83 -24.67
CA SER A 189 23.04 18.73 -24.73
C SER A 189 23.52 17.30 -24.46
N ARG A 190 22.96 16.62 -23.46
CA ARG A 190 23.29 15.21 -23.16
C ARG A 190 22.86 14.25 -24.28
N MET A 191 21.62 14.37 -24.76
CA MET A 191 21.12 13.52 -25.85
C MET A 191 21.96 13.66 -27.11
N LEU A 192 22.37 14.89 -27.43
CA LEU A 192 23.28 15.14 -28.52
C LEU A 192 24.64 14.49 -28.21
N GLU A 193 25.21 14.70 -27.02
CA GLU A 193 26.54 14.17 -26.65
C GLU A 193 26.60 12.64 -26.73
N ASP A 194 25.56 11.96 -26.27
CA ASP A 194 25.44 10.51 -26.33
C ASP A 194 25.37 10.01 -27.79
N ASN A 195 24.62 10.71 -28.65
CA ASN A 195 24.55 10.39 -30.08
C ASN A 195 25.91 10.60 -30.79
N LEU A 196 26.63 11.67 -30.44
CA LEU A 196 27.98 11.90 -30.93
C LEU A 196 28.94 10.80 -30.49
N LYS A 197 28.88 10.37 -29.23
CA LYS A 197 29.69 9.27 -28.69
C LYS A 197 29.42 7.97 -29.44
N GLU A 198 28.15 7.62 -29.66
CA GLU A 198 27.79 6.42 -30.42
C GLU A 198 28.37 6.48 -31.84
N LYS A 199 28.23 7.62 -32.52
CA LYS A 199 28.74 7.80 -33.88
C LYS A 199 30.27 7.78 -33.95
N LEU A 200 30.96 8.40 -32.98
CA LEU A 200 32.42 8.32 -32.85
C LEU A 200 32.90 6.89 -32.59
N ASN A 201 32.24 6.16 -31.70
CA ASN A 201 32.58 4.76 -31.41
C ASN A 201 32.45 3.89 -32.67
N THR A 202 31.36 4.04 -33.43
CA THR A 202 31.19 3.29 -34.70
C THR A 202 32.24 3.63 -35.76
N LEU A 203 32.74 4.88 -35.77
CA LEU A 203 33.83 5.29 -36.67
C LEU A 203 35.18 4.73 -36.21
N MET A 204 35.44 4.72 -34.90
CA MET A 204 36.68 4.20 -34.31
C MET A 204 36.79 2.67 -34.42
N ASP A 205 35.67 1.95 -34.39
CA ASP A 205 35.65 0.48 -34.56
C ASP A 205 35.83 0.04 -36.03
N SER A 206 35.77 0.98 -36.98
CA SER A 206 36.07 0.70 -38.38
C SER A 206 37.59 0.73 -38.62
N ALA A 207 38.13 -0.29 -39.31
CA ALA A 207 39.57 -0.51 -39.50
C ALA A 207 40.33 0.59 -40.30
N SER A 208 39.66 1.70 -40.64
CA SER A 208 40.13 2.76 -41.54
C SER A 208 39.60 4.13 -41.10
N CYS A 209 39.78 4.50 -39.83
CA CYS A 209 39.37 5.83 -39.37
C CYS A 209 40.51 6.85 -39.58
N ALA A 210 40.38 7.72 -40.59
CA ALA A 210 41.31 8.82 -40.77
C ALA A 210 40.94 10.00 -39.83
N PRO A 211 41.90 10.79 -39.32
CA PRO A 211 41.62 11.95 -38.47
C PRO A 211 40.64 12.97 -39.09
N SER A 212 40.58 13.02 -40.43
CA SER A 212 39.64 13.83 -41.20
C SER A 212 38.18 13.41 -41.03
N ASP A 213 37.91 12.12 -40.83
CA ASP A 213 36.57 11.56 -40.74
C ASP A 213 35.95 11.87 -39.38
N ALA A 214 36.76 11.76 -38.32
CA ALA A 214 36.39 12.19 -36.97
C ALA A 214 36.11 13.70 -36.91
N ASN A 215 36.96 14.53 -37.54
CA ASN A 215 36.74 15.98 -37.59
C ASN A 215 35.49 16.37 -38.39
N THR A 216 35.22 15.67 -39.48
CA THR A 216 34.01 15.89 -40.29
C THR A 216 32.75 15.51 -39.51
N ALA A 217 32.78 14.37 -38.81
CA ALA A 217 31.69 13.95 -37.95
C ALA A 217 31.42 14.95 -36.81
N PHE A 218 32.48 15.46 -36.18
CA PHE A 218 32.38 16.46 -35.11
C PHE A 218 31.80 17.79 -35.62
N THR A 219 32.21 18.22 -36.81
CA THR A 219 31.76 19.48 -37.42
C THR A 219 30.29 19.41 -37.87
N ASP A 220 29.88 18.30 -38.52
CA ASP A 220 28.48 18.08 -38.90
C ASP A 220 27.57 17.99 -37.67
N TYR A 221 28.04 17.30 -36.63
CA TYR A 221 27.33 17.21 -35.37
C TYR A 221 27.17 18.59 -34.71
N ARG A 222 28.25 19.38 -34.61
CA ARG A 222 28.21 20.73 -34.03
C ARG A 222 27.20 21.62 -34.75
N LYS A 223 27.18 21.57 -36.08
CA LYS A 223 26.24 22.36 -36.90
C LYS A 223 24.79 21.97 -36.63
N ARG A 224 24.49 20.67 -36.52
CA ARG A 224 23.15 20.18 -36.19
C ARG A 224 22.74 20.54 -34.75
N ALA A 225 23.66 20.42 -33.80
CA ALA A 225 23.46 20.81 -32.41
C ALA A 225 23.14 22.30 -32.28
N GLU A 226 23.87 23.18 -32.98
CA GLU A 226 23.62 24.63 -33.00
C GLU A 226 22.22 24.97 -33.54
N ILE A 227 21.78 24.31 -34.62
CA ILE A 227 20.42 24.47 -35.18
C ILE A 227 19.36 24.04 -34.16
N ILE A 228 19.54 22.87 -33.55
CA ILE A 228 18.59 22.33 -32.57
C ILE A 228 18.50 23.25 -31.35
N VAL A 229 19.62 23.76 -30.84
CA VAL A 229 19.66 24.69 -29.70
C VAL A 229 19.02 26.04 -30.04
N MET A 230 19.11 26.51 -31.28
CA MET A 230 18.45 27.74 -31.75
C MET A 230 16.94 27.60 -31.95
N GLU A 231 16.48 26.45 -32.44
CA GLU A 231 15.08 26.23 -32.80
C GLU A 231 14.23 25.68 -31.65
N ILE A 232 14.80 24.87 -30.74
CA ILE A 232 14.05 24.31 -29.61
C ILE A 232 13.35 25.35 -28.73
N PRO A 233 13.95 26.50 -28.38
CA PRO A 233 13.24 27.52 -27.59
C PRO A 233 11.97 28.04 -28.26
N LYS A 234 11.81 27.83 -29.58
CA LYS A 234 10.66 28.24 -30.38
C LYS A 234 9.61 27.13 -30.53
N VAL A 235 9.91 25.90 -30.10
CA VAL A 235 9.03 24.74 -30.20
C VAL A 235 8.59 24.32 -28.80
N ASP A 236 7.29 24.24 -28.58
CA ASP A 236 6.73 23.75 -27.32
C ASP A 236 6.82 22.21 -27.28
N ILE A 237 8.00 21.69 -26.91
CA ILE A 237 8.24 20.23 -26.81
C ILE A 237 7.70 19.73 -25.48
N ASN A 238 6.40 19.56 -25.45
CA ASN A 238 5.67 19.05 -24.31
C ASN A 238 5.49 17.53 -24.46
N ILE A 239 6.46 16.75 -23.98
CA ILE A 239 6.36 15.28 -23.99
C ILE A 239 5.38 14.85 -22.91
N GLU A 240 4.35 14.09 -23.29
CA GLU A 240 3.46 13.44 -22.33
C GLU A 240 4.26 12.52 -21.42
N SER A 241 4.31 12.85 -20.13
CA SER A 241 5.12 12.12 -19.13
C SER A 241 4.74 10.65 -18.99
N LYS A 242 3.54 10.28 -19.45
CA LYS A 242 2.96 8.94 -19.34
C LYS A 242 3.65 7.91 -20.25
N MET A 243 4.28 8.36 -21.34
CA MET A 243 5.03 7.48 -22.25
C MET A 243 6.50 7.31 -21.85
N ALA A 244 7.08 8.24 -21.09
CA ALA A 244 8.50 8.25 -20.75
C ALA A 244 8.86 7.38 -19.53
N PHE A 245 7.94 7.22 -18.58
CA PHE A 245 8.19 6.45 -17.35
C PHE A 245 7.31 5.20 -17.32
N SER A 246 7.85 4.06 -17.74
CA SER A 246 7.22 2.77 -17.44
C SER A 246 7.28 2.56 -15.92
N SER A 247 6.12 2.52 -15.26
CA SER A 247 6.06 2.41 -13.80
C SER A 247 6.60 1.05 -13.35
N ASN A 248 7.85 1.01 -12.90
CA ASN A 248 8.41 -0.22 -12.35
C ASN A 248 7.81 -0.47 -10.95
N LYS A 249 7.38 -1.70 -10.66
CA LYS A 249 6.80 -2.09 -9.35
C LYS A 249 7.82 -2.01 -8.20
N GLY A 250 9.09 -1.76 -8.49
CA GLY A 250 10.18 -1.70 -7.51
C GLY A 250 9.95 -0.72 -6.36
N GLY A 251 9.43 0.48 -6.63
CA GLY A 251 9.18 1.48 -5.58
C GLY A 251 8.16 1.02 -4.52
N GLN A 252 7.15 0.24 -4.92
CA GLN A 252 6.17 -0.32 -3.99
C GLN A 252 6.82 -1.37 -3.07
N TRP A 253 7.66 -2.25 -3.61
CA TRP A 253 8.38 -3.26 -2.85
C TRP A 253 9.38 -2.65 -1.86
N ILE A 254 10.11 -1.61 -2.26
CA ILE A 254 11.01 -0.87 -1.35
C ILE A 254 10.22 -0.34 -0.15
N GLY A 255 9.06 0.28 -0.40
CA GLY A 255 8.21 0.79 0.68
C GLY A 255 7.69 -0.30 1.62
N PHE A 256 7.40 -1.51 1.12
CA PHE A 256 7.00 -2.64 1.96
C PHE A 256 8.14 -3.08 2.88
N VAL A 257 9.34 -3.27 2.32
CA VAL A 257 10.53 -3.70 3.06
C VAL A 257 10.87 -2.70 4.16
N GLU A 258 10.86 -1.41 3.84
CA GLU A 258 11.13 -0.33 4.79
C GLU A 258 10.16 -0.35 5.98
N ARG A 259 8.86 -0.48 5.73
CA ARG A 259 7.85 -0.53 6.80
C ARG A 259 8.02 -1.77 7.69
N VAL A 260 8.31 -2.93 7.11
CA VAL A 260 8.58 -4.16 7.86
C VAL A 260 9.84 -4.01 8.72
N MET A 261 10.91 -3.42 8.17
CA MET A 261 12.14 -3.15 8.91
C MET A 261 11.91 -2.18 10.08
N ILE A 262 11.26 -1.03 9.83
CA ILE A 262 10.93 -0.05 10.89
C ILE A 262 10.11 -0.72 11.97
N PHE A 263 9.04 -1.44 11.59
CA PHE A 263 8.18 -2.12 12.54
C PHE A 263 8.97 -3.10 13.40
N THR A 264 9.80 -3.93 12.78
CA THR A 264 10.63 -4.91 13.48
C THR A 264 11.58 -4.22 14.46
N PHE A 265 12.36 -3.25 14.00
CA PHE A 265 13.29 -2.51 14.86
C PHE A 265 12.58 -1.78 16.00
N PHE A 266 11.38 -1.24 15.77
CA PHE A 266 10.60 -0.55 16.79
C PHE A 266 10.15 -1.52 17.91
N ILE A 267 9.67 -2.71 17.53
CA ILE A 267 9.28 -3.75 18.49
C ILE A 267 10.49 -4.16 19.35
N TYR A 268 11.67 -4.33 18.74
CA TYR A 268 12.91 -4.64 19.46
C TYR A 268 13.58 -3.43 20.15
N GLY A 269 13.01 -2.22 20.05
CA GLY A 269 13.58 -1.01 20.66
C GLY A 269 14.87 -0.49 20.01
N GLN A 270 15.18 -0.94 18.78
CA GLN A 270 16.37 -0.57 18.02
C GLN A 270 16.17 0.75 17.25
N PHE A 271 15.96 1.84 17.98
CA PHE A 271 15.70 3.16 17.36
C PHE A 271 16.89 3.67 16.52
N THR A 272 18.12 3.32 16.89
CA THR A 272 19.33 3.64 16.13
C THR A 272 19.30 3.02 14.73
N ALA A 273 18.83 1.77 14.60
CA ALA A 273 18.71 1.10 13.31
C ALA A 273 17.67 1.78 12.40
N ILE A 274 16.57 2.28 12.98
CA ILE A 274 15.57 3.07 12.25
C ILE A 274 16.17 4.38 11.74
N ALA A 275 16.91 5.11 12.60
CA ALA A 275 17.56 6.35 12.22
C ALA A 275 18.60 6.14 11.10
N ALA A 276 19.43 5.10 11.21
CA ALA A 276 20.40 4.74 10.17
C ALA A 276 19.72 4.40 8.84
N MET A 277 18.63 3.62 8.86
CA MET A 277 17.87 3.28 7.66
C MET A 277 17.28 4.53 6.98
N MET A 278 16.76 5.49 7.76
CA MET A 278 16.25 6.76 7.25
C MET A 278 17.36 7.64 6.64
N ALA A 279 18.56 7.63 7.24
CA ALA A 279 19.72 8.34 6.71
C ALA A 279 20.16 7.76 5.35
N ILE A 280 20.24 6.43 5.24
CA ILE A 280 20.57 5.74 3.98
C ILE A 280 19.55 6.09 2.89
N LYS A 281 18.26 6.07 3.21
CA LYS A 281 17.20 6.43 2.26
C LYS A 281 17.31 7.87 1.76
N THR A 282 17.66 8.80 2.64
CA THR A 282 17.90 10.20 2.28
C THR A 282 19.16 10.34 1.40
N ALA A 283 20.23 9.61 1.73
CA ALA A 283 21.49 9.64 0.98
C ALA A 283 21.33 9.16 -0.47
N PHE A 284 20.61 8.06 -0.70
CA PHE A 284 20.34 7.57 -2.06
C PHE A 284 19.54 8.56 -2.92
N ARG A 285 18.84 9.49 -2.27
CA ARG A 285 17.96 10.44 -2.93
C ARG A 285 18.62 11.79 -3.24
N PHE A 286 19.84 12.00 -2.74
CA PHE A 286 20.57 13.23 -2.98
C PHE A 286 20.92 13.46 -4.46
N ASN A 287 21.08 12.39 -5.25
CA ASN A 287 21.35 12.50 -6.68
C ASN A 287 20.13 12.96 -7.50
N ASP A 288 18.91 12.64 -7.07
CA ASP A 288 17.66 13.00 -7.76
C ASP A 288 17.27 14.48 -7.56
N LEU A 289 17.82 15.13 -6.53
CA LEU A 289 17.56 16.54 -6.20
C LEU A 289 18.34 17.55 -7.07
N LYS A 290 19.24 17.08 -7.96
CA LYS A 290 20.10 17.93 -8.79
C LYS A 290 19.47 18.41 -10.10
N ASP A 291 18.32 17.89 -10.49
CA ASP A 291 17.63 18.26 -11.73
C ASP A 291 16.43 19.17 -11.43
N ASP A 292 16.42 20.41 -11.94
CA ASP A 292 15.41 21.44 -11.62
C ASP A 292 13.98 20.99 -11.98
N ASN A 293 13.85 20.14 -13.00
CA ASN A 293 12.57 19.56 -13.44
C ASN A 293 11.98 18.54 -12.44
N ASP A 294 12.80 17.97 -11.55
CA ASP A 294 12.44 16.92 -10.59
C ASP A 294 12.33 17.43 -9.14
N SER A 295 12.59 18.72 -8.90
CA SER A 295 12.51 19.35 -7.58
C SER A 295 11.14 19.12 -6.90
N HIS A 296 10.04 19.40 -7.59
CA HIS A 296 8.68 19.16 -7.07
C HIS A 296 8.40 17.67 -6.82
N ARG A 297 8.80 16.77 -7.74
CA ARG A 297 8.65 15.31 -7.52
C ARG A 297 9.42 14.86 -6.28
N SER A 298 10.59 15.44 -6.05
CA SER A 298 11.40 15.21 -4.88
C SER A 298 10.83 15.85 -3.60
N GLU A 299 10.03 16.90 -3.65
CA GLU A 299 9.29 17.33 -2.45
C GLU A 299 8.21 16.30 -2.08
N TYR A 300 7.41 15.84 -3.04
CA TYR A 300 6.32 14.90 -2.78
C TYR A 300 6.79 13.53 -2.33
N ILE A 301 7.87 12.97 -2.91
CA ILE A 301 8.40 11.69 -2.46
C ILE A 301 8.98 11.82 -1.02
N MET A 302 9.47 13.00 -0.60
CA MET A 302 9.92 13.25 0.79
C MET A 302 8.73 13.29 1.73
N LEU A 303 7.70 14.05 1.36
CA LEU A 303 6.44 14.10 2.10
C LEU A 303 5.83 12.69 2.27
N GLY A 304 5.80 11.88 1.21
CA GLY A 304 5.29 10.51 1.26
C GLY A 304 6.10 9.59 2.17
N THR A 305 7.43 9.75 2.19
CA THR A 305 8.31 9.04 3.11
C THR A 305 8.04 9.43 4.55
N PHE A 306 7.86 10.73 4.83
CA PHE A 306 7.55 11.23 6.16
C PHE A 306 6.20 10.71 6.68
N VAL A 307 5.15 10.76 5.84
CA VAL A 307 3.82 10.24 6.20
C VAL A 307 3.87 8.73 6.42
N SER A 308 4.58 7.98 5.56
CA SER A 308 4.77 6.52 5.74
C SER A 308 5.47 6.21 7.07
N LEU A 309 6.53 6.95 7.40
CA LEU A 309 7.27 6.80 8.66
C LEU A 309 6.34 7.06 9.84
N PHE A 310 5.64 8.20 9.85
CA PHE A 310 4.71 8.58 10.92
C PHE A 310 3.64 7.52 11.15
N MET A 311 2.97 7.06 10.09
CA MET A 311 1.96 6.01 10.19
C MET A 311 2.55 4.69 10.70
N THR A 312 3.76 4.34 10.25
CA THR A 312 4.44 3.12 10.72
C THR A 312 4.73 3.18 12.21
N PHE A 313 5.27 4.31 12.69
CA PHE A 313 5.52 4.55 14.11
C PHE A 313 4.24 4.48 14.94
N LEU A 314 3.16 5.12 14.50
CA LEU A 314 1.88 5.11 15.21
C LEU A 314 1.33 3.69 15.36
N ILE A 315 1.32 2.91 14.26
CA ILE A 315 0.85 1.53 14.28
C ILE A 315 1.77 0.66 15.14
N SER A 316 3.10 0.77 14.99
CA SER A 316 4.06 0.04 15.83
C SER A 316 3.87 0.33 17.31
N LEU A 317 3.58 1.58 17.69
CA LEU A 317 3.30 1.97 19.07
C LEU A 317 2.03 1.31 19.59
N ILE A 318 0.94 1.35 18.82
CA ILE A 318 -0.33 0.69 19.18
C ILE A 318 -0.10 -0.81 19.35
N ILE A 319 0.56 -1.46 18.39
CA ILE A 319 0.86 -2.90 18.45
C ILE A 319 1.73 -3.25 19.65
N LYS A 320 2.78 -2.46 19.93
CA LYS A 320 3.66 -2.65 21.08
C LYS A 320 2.93 -2.51 22.42
N HIS A 321 1.92 -1.65 22.49
CA HIS A 321 1.10 -1.49 23.69
C HIS A 321 0.25 -2.73 24.00
N TYR A 322 -0.27 -3.41 22.97
CA TYR A 322 -1.16 -4.57 23.14
C TYR A 322 -0.45 -5.93 23.17
N ILE A 323 0.82 -6.02 22.74
CA ILE A 323 1.56 -7.29 22.71
C ILE A 323 2.27 -7.58 24.04
N SER A 324 2.21 -8.83 24.48
CA SER A 324 3.09 -9.38 25.53
C SER A 324 4.13 -10.31 24.91
N VAL A 325 5.39 -9.87 24.88
CA VAL A 325 6.50 -10.63 24.30
C VAL A 325 6.70 -11.97 25.02
N ASN A 326 6.61 -11.98 26.34
CA ASN A 326 6.80 -13.20 27.15
C ASN A 326 5.75 -14.28 26.81
N GLU A 327 4.49 -13.88 26.64
CA GLU A 327 3.40 -14.80 26.30
C GLU A 327 3.53 -15.30 24.85
N MET A 328 4.06 -14.48 23.94
CA MET A 328 4.36 -14.90 22.58
C MET A 328 5.49 -15.93 22.53
N VAL A 329 6.58 -15.72 23.27
CA VAL A 329 7.71 -16.67 23.33
C VAL A 329 7.26 -18.01 23.90
N LYS A 330 6.55 -18.01 25.04
CA LYS A 330 6.00 -19.25 25.62
C LYS A 330 5.12 -20.02 24.63
N PHE A 331 4.32 -19.31 23.84
CA PHE A 331 3.48 -19.93 22.81
C PHE A 331 4.31 -20.55 21.69
N LEU A 332 5.28 -19.80 21.14
CA LEU A 332 6.18 -20.31 20.12
C LEU A 332 6.93 -21.55 20.61
N ASP A 333 7.47 -21.51 21.82
CA ASP A 333 8.12 -22.66 22.45
C ASP A 333 7.16 -23.85 22.57
N SER A 334 5.91 -23.63 22.97
CA SER A 334 4.91 -24.71 23.08
C SER A 334 4.56 -25.35 21.75
N VAL A 335 4.65 -24.60 20.63
CA VAL A 335 4.35 -25.07 19.28
C VAL A 335 5.57 -25.75 18.65
N ILE A 336 6.78 -25.25 18.92
CA ILE A 336 8.02 -25.72 18.31
C ILE A 336 8.59 -26.95 19.04
N LYS A 337 8.54 -26.98 20.38
CA LYS A 337 9.10 -28.09 21.19
C LYS A 337 8.65 -29.50 20.79
N PRO A 338 7.41 -29.74 20.34
CA PRO A 338 7.00 -31.07 19.86
C PRO A 338 7.71 -31.53 18.57
N PHE A 339 8.38 -30.64 17.84
CA PHE A 339 9.06 -30.91 16.58
C PHE A 339 10.60 -30.84 16.66
N MET A 340 11.14 -30.47 17.82
CA MET A 340 12.56 -30.54 18.16
C MET A 340 12.82 -31.77 19.01
#